data_AF-A0A4Y2BUW0-F1
#
_entry.id   AF-A0A4Y2BUW0-F1
#
_cell.length_a   1.000
_cell.length_b   1.000
_cell.length_c   1.000
_cell.angle_alpha   90.00
_cell.angle_beta   90.00
_cell.angle_gamma   90.00
#
_symmetry.space_group_name_H-M   'P 1'
#
loop_
_entity.id
_entity.type
_entity.pdbx_description
1 polymer ?
#
loop_
_entity_poly.entity_id
_entity_poly.type
_entity_poly.pdbx_seq_one_letter_code
_entity_poly.pdbx_strand_id
1 'polypeptide(L)'
;MALDILGHFPVTAKGNRSVDHEVTGFTLEDMLFGRTLRLSCDILFGRLRDTPSSSNEYLNNLEARLESVHAFARERIKLACERMKTRYGSGATYHHFKESNQVWMYNPKRQRGLNPKLQRN
;
A
#
# COMPACT_ATOMS: atom_id res chain seq x y z
N MET A 1 -12.22 24.23 -5.40
CA MET A 1 -11.52 25.43 -4.90
C MET A 1 -11.37 25.23 -3.40
N ALA A 2 -10.22 25.20 -2.77
CA ALA A 2 -8.87 25.46 -3.24
C ALA A 2 -7.92 24.48 -2.54
N LEU A 3 -6.77 24.28 -3.19
CA LEU A 3 -5.57 23.72 -2.59
C LEU A 3 -5.13 24.64 -1.45
N ASP A 4 -4.97 24.12 -0.24
CA ASP A 4 -4.05 24.70 0.73
C ASP A 4 -2.81 23.82 0.83
N ILE A 5 -1.73 24.44 0.37
CA ILE A 5 -0.38 23.97 0.22
C ILE A 5 0.38 24.36 1.50
N LEU A 6 1.17 23.42 2.03
CA LEU A 6 2.25 23.58 3.00
C LEU A 6 1.91 24.09 4.43
N GLY A 7 1.75 23.11 5.32
CA GLY A 7 2.25 23.16 6.70
C GLY A 7 3.04 21.88 6.98
N HIS A 8 4.36 21.96 6.97
CA HIS A 8 5.30 20.86 7.23
C HIS A 8 5.22 20.45 8.71
N PHE A 9 4.69 19.25 9.01
CA PHE A 9 4.78 18.65 10.34
C PHE A 9 4.95 17.12 10.23
N PRO A 10 5.93 16.50 10.94
CA PRO A 10 6.28 15.08 10.80
C PRO A 10 5.32 14.15 11.57
N VAL A 11 4.03 14.50 11.62
CA VAL A 11 3.00 13.71 12.32
C VAL A 11 2.25 12.76 11.38
N THR A 12 2.28 13.00 10.06
CA THR A 12 1.60 12.15 9.08
C THR A 12 2.31 10.82 8.81
N ALA A 13 3.63 10.74 9.02
CA ALA A 13 4.36 9.50 8.79
C ALA A 13 4.08 8.41 9.83
N LYS A 14 3.53 8.75 11.01
CA LYS A 14 3.19 7.77 12.05
C LYS A 14 1.84 7.11 11.80
N GLY A 15 0.86 7.85 11.27
CA GLY A 15 -0.49 7.35 10.99
C GLY A 15 -0.48 6.14 10.06
N ASN A 16 0.26 6.19 8.96
CA ASN A 16 0.30 5.07 8.02
C ASN A 16 1.11 3.86 8.53
N ARG A 17 1.94 4.04 9.56
CA ARG A 17 2.81 2.96 10.09
C ARG A 17 2.06 2.00 11.00
N SER A 18 1.14 2.52 11.79
CA SER A 18 0.41 1.78 12.82
C SER A 18 -1.05 1.48 12.43
N VAL A 19 -1.44 1.78 11.18
CA VAL A 19 -2.76 1.47 10.61
C VAL A 19 -2.63 0.27 9.67
N ASP A 20 -3.59 -0.64 9.77
CA ASP A 20 -3.65 -1.80 8.89
C ASP A 20 -3.88 -1.37 7.45
N HIS A 21 -3.05 -1.89 6.55
CA HIS A 21 -3.25 -1.66 5.12
C HIS A 21 -4.42 -2.51 4.62
N GLU A 22 -5.41 -1.87 3.97
CA GLU A 22 -6.70 -2.46 3.57
C GLU A 22 -6.58 -3.82 2.85
N VAL A 23 -5.60 -3.95 1.94
CA VAL A 23 -5.45 -5.18 1.13
C VAL A 23 -4.78 -6.29 1.94
N THR A 24 -3.82 -5.96 2.78
CA THR A 24 -2.92 -6.93 3.42
C THR A 24 -3.32 -7.24 4.85
N GLY A 25 -4.10 -6.37 5.49
CA GLY A 25 -4.57 -6.51 6.88
C GLY A 25 -3.47 -6.42 7.93
N PHE A 26 -2.30 -5.89 7.55
CA PHE A 26 -1.14 -5.75 8.41
C PHE A 26 -0.68 -4.30 8.43
N THR A 27 -0.15 -3.88 9.57
CA THR A 27 0.55 -2.60 9.71
C THR A 27 1.89 -2.62 8.97
N LEU A 28 2.39 -1.43 8.61
CA LEU A 28 3.72 -1.32 8.02
C LEU A 28 4.81 -1.76 9.02
N GLU A 29 4.57 -1.58 10.31
CA GLU A 29 5.47 -2.04 11.38
C GLU A 29 5.60 -3.57 11.39
N ASP A 30 4.49 -4.28 11.25
CA ASP A 30 4.49 -5.74 11.17
C ASP A 30 5.17 -6.23 9.89
N MET A 31 4.99 -5.54 8.76
CA MET A 31 5.67 -5.90 7.52
C MET A 31 7.17 -5.62 7.54
N LEU A 32 7.62 -4.55 8.20
CA LEU A 32 9.03 -4.16 8.19
C LEU A 32 9.85 -4.83 9.29
N PHE A 33 9.25 -4.98 10.47
CA PHE A 33 9.95 -5.43 11.66
C PHE A 33 9.39 -6.73 12.22
N GLY A 34 8.29 -7.24 11.68
CA GLY A 34 7.64 -8.44 12.20
C GLY A 34 7.19 -8.26 13.63
N ARG A 35 7.02 -7.03 14.12
CA ARG A 35 6.64 -6.70 15.50
C ARG A 35 6.16 -5.26 15.61
N THR A 36 5.28 -5.03 16.57
CA THR A 36 4.88 -3.68 16.99
C THR A 36 6.09 -2.91 17.51
N LEU A 37 6.33 -1.72 16.95
CA LEU A 37 7.40 -0.86 17.43
C LEU A 37 7.02 -0.26 18.78
N ARG A 38 7.99 -0.21 19.69
CA ARG A 38 7.79 0.43 20.99
C ARG A 38 7.85 1.94 20.80
N LEU A 39 6.75 2.62 21.03
CA LEU A 39 6.69 4.08 20.93
C LEU A 39 7.36 4.72 22.15
N SER A 40 7.79 5.98 22.01
CA SER A 40 8.34 6.76 23.13
C SER A 40 7.41 6.77 24.35
N CYS A 41 6.08 6.80 24.15
CA CYS A 41 5.10 6.65 25.22
C CYS A 41 5.13 5.26 25.87
N ASP A 42 5.26 4.17 25.10
CA ASP A 42 5.35 2.81 25.65
C ASP A 42 6.64 2.60 26.48
N ILE A 43 7.69 3.38 26.19
CA ILE A 43 8.91 3.41 27.00
C ILE A 43 8.63 4.12 28.32
N LEU A 44 8.02 5.30 28.26
CA LEU A 44 7.73 6.15 29.41
C LEU A 44 6.74 5.51 30.41
N PHE A 45 5.71 4.82 29.89
CA PHE A 45 4.67 4.17 30.71
C PHE A 45 4.96 2.69 30.99
N GLY A 46 6.11 2.17 30.57
CA GLY A 46 6.58 0.84 31.00
C GLY A 46 5.78 -0.35 30.47
N ARG A 47 5.33 -0.33 29.21
CA ARG A 47 4.60 -1.48 28.63
C ARG A 47 5.49 -2.74 28.62
N LEU A 48 5.01 -3.80 29.29
CA LEU A 48 5.71 -5.08 29.40
C LEU A 48 5.78 -5.80 28.03
N ARG A 49 6.90 -6.47 27.77
CA ARG A 49 7.11 -7.30 26.56
C ARG A 49 6.85 -8.76 26.87
N ASP A 50 6.39 -9.48 25.85
CA ASP A 50 6.52 -10.93 25.83
C ASP A 50 8.01 -11.25 25.86
N THR A 51 8.46 -11.86 26.97
CA THR A 51 9.87 -12.17 27.17
C THR A 51 10.09 -13.59 26.64
N PRO A 52 10.81 -13.76 25.52
CA PRO A 52 11.17 -15.09 25.03
C PRO A 52 12.08 -15.77 26.05
N SER A 53 11.99 -17.09 26.17
CA SER A 53 12.80 -17.84 27.15
C SER A 53 14.28 -17.82 26.79
N SER A 54 14.61 -17.64 25.50
CA SER A 54 15.99 -17.50 25.01
C SER A 54 16.11 -16.56 23.80
N SER A 55 17.34 -16.09 23.56
CA SER A 55 17.64 -15.25 22.38
C SER A 55 17.40 -15.99 21.05
N ASN A 56 17.69 -17.29 20.98
CA ASN A 56 17.47 -18.06 19.75
C ASN A 56 15.99 -18.26 19.46
N GLU A 57 15.19 -18.55 20.49
CA GLU A 57 13.74 -18.63 20.37
C GLU A 57 13.15 -17.30 19.86
N TYR A 58 13.66 -16.17 20.34
CA TYR A 58 13.25 -14.85 19.86
C TYR A 58 13.50 -14.67 18.36
N LEU A 59 14.73 -14.97 17.90
CA LEU A 59 15.12 -14.80 16.51
C LEU A 59 14.31 -15.72 15.58
N ASN A 60 14.13 -16.98 15.97
CA ASN A 60 13.35 -17.95 15.20
C ASN A 60 11.88 -17.53 15.09
N ASN A 61 11.27 -17.06 16.18
CA ASN A 61 9.89 -16.56 16.17
C ASN A 61 9.74 -15.30 15.31
N LEU A 62 10.74 -14.41 15.33
CA LEU A 62 10.74 -13.20 14.52
C LEU A 62 10.84 -13.52 13.03
N GLU A 63 11.74 -14.43 12.65
CA GLU A 63 11.93 -14.90 11.29
C GLU A 63 10.65 -15.56 10.76
N ALA A 64 10.09 -16.53 11.49
CA ALA A 64 8.85 -17.20 11.11
C ALA A 64 7.67 -16.22 10.97
N ARG A 65 7.60 -15.19 11.83
CA ARG A 65 6.55 -14.18 11.75
C ARG A 65 6.71 -13.27 10.53
N LEU A 66 7.94 -12.86 10.19
CA LEU A 66 8.20 -12.10 8.96
C LEU A 66 7.88 -12.92 7.72
N GLU A 67 8.31 -14.18 7.66
CA GLU A 67 8.03 -15.06 6.53
C GLU A 67 6.53 -15.22 6.29
N SER A 68 5.76 -15.49 7.35
CA SER A 68 4.31 -15.66 7.28
C SER A 68 3.57 -14.37 6.87
N VAL A 69 3.91 -13.23 7.47
CA VAL A 69 3.32 -11.92 7.13
C VAL A 69 3.58 -11.60 5.65
N HIS A 70 4.81 -11.77 5.19
CA HIS A 70 5.15 -11.49 3.80
C HIS A 70 4.52 -12.47 2.82
N ALA A 71 4.50 -13.78 3.13
CA ALA A 71 3.84 -14.78 2.29
C ALA A 71 2.34 -14.45 2.13
N PHE A 72 1.65 -14.16 3.23
CA PHE A 72 0.24 -13.78 3.21
C PHE A 72 0.01 -12.47 2.44
N ALA A 73 0.82 -11.45 2.69
CA ALA A 73 0.71 -10.17 2.01
C ALA A 73 0.87 -10.30 0.49
N ARG A 74 1.83 -11.11 0.02
CA ARG A 74 2.05 -11.37 -1.40
C ARG A 74 0.82 -12.00 -2.07
N GLU A 75 0.23 -13.02 -1.44
CA GLU A 75 -0.98 -13.66 -1.96
C GLU A 75 -2.17 -12.70 -2.00
N ARG A 76 -2.36 -11.89 -0.96
CA ARG A 76 -3.44 -10.91 -0.91
C ARG A 76 -3.27 -9.80 -1.95
N ILE A 77 -2.06 -9.30 -2.13
CA ILE A 77 -1.74 -8.30 -3.16
C ILE A 77 -1.98 -8.90 -4.55
N LYS A 78 -1.55 -10.13 -4.80
CA LYS A 78 -1.79 -10.83 -6.07
C LYS A 78 -3.28 -10.93 -6.37
N LEU A 79 -4.09 -11.38 -5.41
CA LEU A 79 -5.54 -11.49 -5.56
C LEU A 79 -6.21 -10.11 -5.80
N ALA A 80 -5.79 -9.09 -5.05
CA ALA A 80 -6.31 -7.74 -5.21
C ALA A 80 -5.95 -7.15 -6.59
N CYS A 81 -4.73 -7.39 -7.06
CA CYS A 81 -4.29 -7.02 -8.41
C CYS A 81 -5.15 -7.69 -9.49
N GLU A 82 -5.43 -8.99 -9.38
CA GLU A 82 -6.30 -9.68 -10.34
C GLU A 82 -7.72 -9.13 -10.32
N ARG A 83 -8.32 -8.93 -9.14
CA ARG A 83 -9.64 -8.28 -9.01
C ARG A 83 -9.65 -6.89 -9.65
N MET A 84 -8.60 -6.11 -9.43
CA MET A 84 -8.45 -4.77 -10.01
C MET A 84 -8.32 -4.83 -11.54
N LYS A 85 -7.56 -5.78 -12.08
CA LYS A 85 -7.46 -6.01 -13.54
C LYS A 85 -8.81 -6.38 -14.13
N THR A 86 -9.54 -7.32 -13.52
CA THR A 86 -10.88 -7.71 -13.97
C THR A 86 -11.84 -6.52 -13.94
N ARG A 87 -11.86 -5.75 -12.85
CA ARG A 87 -12.71 -4.55 -12.73
C ARG A 87 -12.35 -3.48 -13.76
N TYR A 88 -11.06 -3.28 -14.03
CA TYR A 88 -10.62 -2.32 -15.05
C TYR A 88 -10.99 -2.79 -16.46
N GLY A 89 -10.86 -4.09 -16.73
CA GLY A 89 -11.17 -4.71 -18.02
C GLY A 89 -12.64 -4.96 -18.29
N SER A 90 -13.52 -4.95 -17.27
CA SER A 90 -14.93 -5.34 -17.42
C SER A 90 -15.75 -4.42 -18.33
N GLY A 91 -15.27 -3.19 -18.58
CA GLY A 91 -15.88 -2.24 -19.51
C GLY A 91 -15.17 -2.14 -20.87
N ALA A 92 -14.13 -2.94 -21.11
CA ALA A 92 -13.38 -2.88 -22.35
C ALA A 92 -14.13 -3.59 -23.48
N THR A 93 -14.81 -2.83 -24.33
CA THR A 93 -15.33 -3.34 -25.60
C THR A 93 -14.18 -3.45 -26.59
N TYR A 94 -13.85 -4.69 -26.97
CA TYR A 94 -12.89 -4.92 -28.04
C TYR A 94 -13.56 -4.68 -29.39
N HIS A 95 -13.27 -3.53 -30.00
CA HIS A 95 -13.72 -3.22 -31.35
C HIS A 95 -12.65 -3.69 -32.35
N HIS A 96 -12.98 -4.63 -33.22
CA HIS A 96 -12.10 -5.01 -34.33
C HIS A 96 -12.13 -3.92 -35.40
N PHE A 97 -11.03 -3.19 -35.55
CA PHE A 97 -10.84 -2.27 -36.67
C PHE A 97 -10.17 -3.01 -37.84
N LYS A 98 -10.63 -2.74 -39.06
CA LYS A 98 -9.97 -3.20 -40.30
C LYS A 98 -9.13 -2.07 -40.88
N GLU A 99 -8.17 -2.43 -41.72
CA GLU A 99 -7.45 -1.44 -42.53
C GLU A 99 -8.45 -0.59 -43.33
N SER A 100 -8.21 0.72 -43.38
CA SER A 100 -9.10 1.75 -43.95
C SER A 100 -10.31 2.18 -43.09
N ASN A 101 -10.47 1.67 -41.86
CA ASN A 101 -11.47 2.22 -40.94
C ASN A 101 -11.06 3.62 -40.45
N GLN A 102 -11.97 4.58 -40.53
CA GLN A 102 -11.78 5.89 -39.90
C GLN A 102 -12.01 5.78 -38.39
N VAL A 103 -11.04 6.28 -37.61
CA VAL A 103 -11.09 6.27 -36.15
C VAL A 103 -10.77 7.67 -35.62
N TRP A 104 -11.52 8.12 -34.63
CA TRP A 104 -11.24 9.36 -33.92
C TRP A 104 -10.14 9.14 -32.88
N MET A 105 -9.06 9.91 -32.97
CA MET A 105 -8.02 9.94 -31.94
C MET A 105 -8.40 10.95 -30.87
N TYR A 106 -8.64 10.46 -29.64
CA TYR A 106 -8.82 11.34 -28.50
C TYR A 106 -7.47 11.94 -28.07
N ASN A 107 -7.32 13.27 -28.16
CA ASN A 107 -6.10 13.98 -27.80
C ASN A 107 -6.39 15.11 -26.79
N PRO A 108 -6.48 14.81 -25.48
CA PRO A 108 -6.71 15.81 -24.46
C PRO A 108 -5.49 16.72 -24.29
N LYS A 109 -5.73 18.01 -24.05
CA LYS A 109 -4.66 18.98 -23.80
C LYS A 109 -4.00 18.69 -22.45
N ARG A 110 -2.68 18.49 -22.47
CA ARG A 110 -1.93 18.20 -21.25
C ARG A 110 -1.70 19.45 -20.42
N GLN A 111 -2.07 19.40 -19.15
CA GLN A 111 -1.68 20.44 -18.18
C GLN A 111 -0.25 20.19 -17.69
N ARG A 112 0.59 21.22 -17.78
CA ARG A 112 1.98 21.16 -17.31
C ARG A 112 2.00 21.03 -15.79
N GLY A 113 2.78 20.08 -15.27
CA GLY A 113 2.92 19.84 -13.82
C GLY A 113 1.97 18.78 -13.25
N LEU A 114 0.98 18.29 -14.02
CA LEU A 114 0.12 17.16 -13.63
C LEU A 114 0.49 15.89 -14.40
N ASN A 115 0.51 14.77 -13.70
CA ASN A 115 0.67 13.45 -14.32
C ASN A 115 -0.47 13.22 -15.33
N PRO A 116 -0.19 12.77 -16.57
CA PRO A 116 -1.22 12.49 -17.57
C PRO A 116 -2.41 11.64 -17.09
N LYS A 117 -2.19 10.71 -16.15
CA LYS A 117 -3.27 9.87 -15.59
C LYS A 117 -4.18 10.56 -14.57
N LEU A 118 -3.74 11.70 -14.03
CA LEU A 118 -4.45 12.46 -12.99
C LEU A 118 -5.10 13.73 -13.56
N GLN A 119 -4.99 13.94 -14.87
CA GLN A 119 -5.64 15.06 -15.53
C GLN A 119 -7.13 14.78 -15.64
N ARG A 120 -7.93 15.81 -15.36
CA ARG A 120 -9.39 15.74 -15.45
C ARG A 120 -9.80 15.95 -16.91
N ASN A 121 -10.64 15.07 -17.43
CA ASN A 121 -11.28 15.23 -18.74
C ASN A 121 -12.30 16.36 -18.72
#